data_AF-A0A518CBB0-F1
#
_entry.id   AF-A0A518CBB0-F1
#
_cell.length_a   1.000
_cell.length_b   1.000
_cell.length_c   1.000
_cell.angle_alpha   90.00
_cell.angle_beta   90.00
_cell.angle_gamma   90.00
#
_symmetry.space_group_name_H-M   'P 1'
#
loop_
_entity.id
_entity.type
_entity.pdbx_description
1 polymer ?
#
loop_
_entity_poly.entity_id
_entity_poly.type
_entity_poly.pdbx_seq_one_letter_code
_entity_poly.pdbx_strand_id
1 'polypeptide(L)'
;MSLTKDIYRAFKTLRKEHAFVPAKPIGGSRHAALSRLEEDDILVSLVALEETDEMATVDLWITPMDVPDGALDRLNVGYRIWIGAEVMPVNEEFLEGCEARVIALLPSVGALIPPLRQELKKPPIRTLKWKVFQHQEELRRLVLELAVQKQAGAATTLEKAVAYAGGKMILREFSEECERISSEILKRGVLSNGAAKFYEGDLERVTHTMYRALFAWGLGELSRRLQ
;
A
#
# COMPACT_ATOMS: atom_id res chain seq x y z
N MET A 1 -13.29 19.11 13.39
CA MET A 1 -12.31 18.03 13.62
C MET A 1 -11.91 17.45 12.27
N SER A 2 -10.68 16.99 12.09
CA SER A 2 -10.22 16.42 10.81
C SER A 2 -10.20 14.91 10.94
N LEU A 3 -11.06 14.26 10.14
CA LEU A 3 -11.23 12.80 10.11
C LEU A 3 -9.88 12.09 9.97
N THR A 4 -9.00 12.64 9.13
CA THR A 4 -7.71 12.03 8.81
C THR A 4 -6.73 12.02 9.97
N LYS A 5 -6.87 12.95 10.93
CA LYS A 5 -6.11 12.95 12.18
C LYS A 5 -6.75 12.06 13.24
N ASP A 6 -8.07 12.01 13.23
CA ASP A 6 -8.84 11.31 14.26
C ASP A 6 -8.87 9.80 14.04
N ILE A 7 -8.76 9.31 12.80
CA ILE A 7 -8.80 7.86 12.50
C ILE A 7 -7.72 7.07 13.24
N TYR A 8 -6.49 7.60 13.33
CA TYR A 8 -5.41 6.92 14.05
C TYR A 8 -5.68 6.84 15.55
N ARG A 9 -6.38 7.84 16.12
CA ARG A 9 -6.76 7.84 17.53
C ARG A 9 -7.99 6.98 17.78
N ALA A 10 -8.98 7.02 16.89
CA ALA A 10 -10.28 6.37 17.07
C ALA A 10 -10.19 4.86 16.87
N PHE A 11 -9.48 4.39 15.84
CA PHE A 11 -9.42 2.98 15.48
C PHE A 11 -8.36 2.23 16.30
N LYS A 12 -8.50 2.26 17.63
CA LYS A 12 -7.54 1.68 18.57
C LYS A 12 -7.56 0.17 18.53
N THR A 13 -8.73 -0.44 18.39
CA THR A 13 -8.92 -1.89 18.41
C THR A 13 -8.27 -2.49 17.19
N LEU A 14 -8.51 -1.91 15.99
CA LEU A 14 -7.86 -2.33 14.76
C LEU A 14 -6.33 -2.29 14.87
N ARG A 15 -5.80 -1.21 15.46
CA ARG A 15 -4.35 -1.03 15.63
C ARG A 15 -3.72 -1.96 16.67
N LYS A 16 -4.41 -2.22 17.78
CA LYS A 16 -3.86 -2.97 18.92
C LYS A 16 -4.08 -4.46 18.83
N GLU A 17 -5.20 -4.88 18.24
CA GLU A 17 -5.68 -6.27 18.27
C GLU A 17 -5.72 -6.91 16.88
N HIS A 18 -5.75 -6.11 15.82
CA HIS A 18 -5.84 -6.61 14.44
C HIS A 18 -4.65 -6.22 13.55
N ALA A 19 -3.54 -5.79 14.15
CA ALA A 19 -2.26 -5.50 13.50
C ALA A 19 -2.33 -4.45 12.38
N PHE A 20 -3.32 -3.54 12.41
CA PHE A 20 -3.36 -2.41 11.49
C PHE A 20 -2.30 -1.36 11.86
N VAL A 21 -1.51 -0.96 10.87
CA VAL A 21 -0.49 0.09 11.01
C VAL A 21 -0.92 1.36 10.30
N PRO A 22 -0.68 2.55 10.88
CA PRO A 22 -0.85 3.80 10.17
C PRO A 22 0.04 3.87 8.94
N ALA A 23 -0.56 4.12 7.78
CA ALA A 23 0.17 4.42 6.57
C ALA A 23 0.53 5.91 6.54
N LYS A 24 1.79 6.22 6.25
CA LYS A 24 2.18 7.61 5.97
C LYS A 24 1.33 8.17 4.81
N PRO A 25 0.77 9.38 4.93
CA PRO A 25 -0.01 9.97 3.83
C PRO A 25 0.88 10.18 2.61
N ILE A 26 0.47 9.64 1.46
CA ILE A 26 1.09 9.90 0.16
C ILE A 26 0.07 10.69 -0.66
N GLY A 27 0.26 12.01 -0.78
CA GLY A 27 -0.49 12.81 -1.74
C GLY A 27 -1.55 13.79 -1.21
N GLY A 28 -1.70 13.98 0.11
CA GLY A 28 -2.57 15.06 0.63
C GLY A 28 -2.94 14.94 2.11
N SER A 29 -3.43 16.04 2.70
CA SER A 29 -3.88 16.10 4.10
C SER A 29 -5.29 15.56 4.35
N ARG A 30 -6.08 15.41 3.27
CA ARG A 30 -7.48 14.93 3.28
C ARG A 30 -7.61 13.41 3.18
N HIS A 31 -6.48 12.70 3.23
CA HIS A 31 -6.44 11.24 3.17
C HIS A 31 -5.65 10.65 4.35
N ALA A 32 -6.19 9.63 4.98
CA ALA A 32 -5.48 8.80 5.95
C ALA A 32 -5.81 7.33 5.72
N ALA A 33 -4.86 6.44 6.03
CA ALA A 33 -5.08 5.01 5.87
C ALA A 33 -4.44 4.21 7.00
N LEU A 34 -5.11 3.12 7.37
CA LEU A 34 -4.55 2.04 8.16
C LEU A 34 -4.42 0.82 7.26
N SER A 35 -3.31 0.09 7.33
CA SER A 35 -3.12 -1.12 6.54
C SER A 35 -2.70 -2.28 7.43
N ARG A 36 -3.18 -3.49 7.12
CA ARG A 36 -2.66 -4.75 7.66
C ARG A 36 -2.24 -5.68 6.54
N LEU A 37 -1.26 -6.53 6.82
CA LEU A 37 -0.92 -7.65 5.96
C LEU A 37 -1.90 -8.79 6.22
N GLU A 38 -2.57 -9.25 5.18
CA GLU A 38 -3.45 -10.43 5.28
C GLU A 38 -2.70 -11.70 4.86
N GLU A 39 -2.04 -11.63 3.72
CA GLU A 39 -1.13 -12.66 3.18
C GLU A 39 0.08 -11.96 2.53
N ASP A 40 1.13 -12.71 2.19
CA ASP A 40 2.43 -12.17 1.73
C ASP A 40 2.39 -11.17 0.55
N ASP A 41 1.31 -11.16 -0.23
CA ASP A 41 1.08 -10.29 -1.39
C ASP A 41 -0.22 -9.47 -1.28
N ILE A 42 -0.98 -9.60 -0.18
CA ILE A 42 -2.29 -8.96 -0.01
C ILE A 42 -2.29 -8.02 1.19
N LEU A 43 -2.71 -6.78 0.94
CA LEU A 43 -2.98 -5.78 1.98
C LEU A 43 -4.48 -5.59 2.15
N VAL A 44 -4.89 -5.42 3.40
CA VAL A 44 -6.20 -4.90 3.76
C VAL A 44 -6.01 -3.50 4.28
N SER A 45 -6.58 -2.52 3.59
CA SER A 45 -6.39 -1.10 3.91
C SER A 45 -7.72 -0.42 4.18
N LEU A 46 -7.84 0.18 5.34
CA LEU A 46 -8.94 1.06 5.70
C LEU A 46 -8.54 2.49 5.32
N VAL A 47 -9.22 3.04 4.33
CA VAL A 47 -8.95 4.37 3.76
C VAL A 47 -10.05 5.31 4.21
N ALA A 48 -9.65 6.41 4.85
CA ALA A 48 -10.52 7.53 5.18
C ALA A 48 -10.20 8.73 4.28
N LEU A 49 -11.25 9.29 3.69
CA LEU A 49 -11.14 10.40 2.75
C LEU A 49 -12.12 11.52 3.14
N GLU A 50 -11.60 12.73 3.24
CA GLU A 50 -12.41 13.95 3.26
C GLU A 50 -12.63 14.37 1.79
N GLU A 51 -13.72 13.90 1.16
CA GLU A 51 -13.98 14.13 -0.28
C GLU A 51 -14.16 15.62 -0.59
N THR A 52 -14.89 16.30 0.29
CA THR A 52 -15.10 17.74 0.29
C THR A 52 -14.97 18.26 1.72
N ASP A 53 -15.13 19.57 1.93
CA ASP A 53 -15.24 20.11 3.28
C ASP A 53 -16.59 19.72 3.97
N GLU A 54 -17.44 18.96 3.28
CA GLU A 54 -18.80 18.61 3.70
C GLU A 54 -19.01 17.12 3.94
N MET A 55 -18.17 16.24 3.38
CA MET A 55 -18.39 14.79 3.42
C MET A 55 -17.10 14.02 3.71
N ALA A 56 -17.25 13.04 4.60
CA ALA A 56 -16.21 12.12 5.00
C ALA A 56 -16.63 10.69 4.63
N THR A 57 -15.72 9.91 4.06
CA THR A 57 -15.96 8.50 3.70
C THR A 57 -14.91 7.58 4.31
N VAL A 58 -15.31 6.35 4.60
CA VAL A 58 -14.43 5.27 5.06
C VAL A 58 -14.69 4.04 4.19
N ASP A 59 -13.62 3.53 3.59
CA ASP A 59 -13.64 2.35 2.71
C ASP A 59 -12.63 1.31 3.17
N LEU A 60 -13.01 0.03 3.12
CA LEU A 60 -12.10 -1.09 3.29
C LEU A 60 -11.71 -1.65 1.92
N TRP A 61 -10.41 -1.67 1.68
CA TRP A 61 -9.80 -2.19 0.46
C TRP A 61 -9.10 -3.51 0.74
N ILE A 62 -9.36 -4.52 -0.09
CA ILE A 62 -8.66 -5.80 -0.09
C ILE A 62 -7.98 -5.91 -1.44
N THR A 63 -6.68 -5.65 -1.47
CA THR A 63 -5.93 -5.42 -2.71
C THR A 63 -4.59 -6.15 -2.67
N PRO A 64 -3.98 -6.39 -3.84
CA PRO A 64 -2.55 -6.67 -3.87
C PRO A 64 -1.76 -5.53 -3.21
N MET A 65 -0.49 -5.78 -2.88
CA MET A 65 0.42 -4.74 -2.36
C MET A 65 0.54 -3.53 -3.30
N ASP A 66 -0.15 -2.44 -2.96
CA ASP A 66 0.03 -1.12 -3.56
C ASP A 66 -0.17 -0.06 -2.47
N VAL A 67 0.16 1.18 -2.80
CA VAL A 67 -0.06 2.30 -1.89
C VAL A 67 -1.56 2.40 -1.58
N PRO A 68 -1.96 2.42 -0.30
CA PRO A 68 -3.34 2.68 0.11
C PRO A 68 -3.65 4.16 -0.10
N ASP A 69 -3.89 4.56 -1.35
CA ASP A 69 -4.33 5.89 -1.74
C ASP A 69 -5.65 5.80 -2.53
N GLY A 70 -6.29 6.94 -2.79
CA GLY A 70 -7.53 7.00 -3.57
C GLY A 70 -7.40 6.52 -5.03
N ALA A 71 -6.20 6.20 -5.52
CA ALA A 71 -5.99 5.68 -6.86
C ALA A 71 -5.99 4.14 -6.93
N LEU A 72 -6.22 3.42 -5.81
CA LEU A 72 -6.40 1.97 -5.80
C LEU A 72 -7.51 1.51 -6.75
N ASP A 73 -8.58 2.30 -6.87
CA ASP A 73 -9.71 2.03 -7.78
C ASP A 73 -9.28 1.88 -9.24
N ARG A 74 -8.18 2.54 -9.64
CA ARG A 74 -7.67 2.50 -11.02
C ARG A 74 -7.05 1.16 -11.41
N LEU A 75 -6.69 0.33 -10.41
CA LEU A 75 -6.17 -1.00 -10.68
C LEU A 75 -7.25 -1.91 -11.26
N ASN A 76 -8.53 -1.67 -10.93
CA ASN A 76 -9.66 -2.54 -11.26
C ASN A 76 -9.39 -4.01 -10.87
N VAL A 77 -8.65 -4.22 -9.79
CA VAL A 77 -8.43 -5.54 -9.17
C VAL A 77 -8.46 -5.37 -7.66
N GLY A 78 -9.15 -6.29 -6.99
CA GLY A 78 -9.40 -6.24 -5.56
C GLY A 78 -10.82 -5.83 -5.23
N TYR A 79 -11.11 -5.72 -3.93
CA TYR A 79 -12.44 -5.43 -3.43
C TYR A 79 -12.44 -4.14 -2.63
N ARG A 80 -13.29 -3.18 -3.03
CA ARG A 80 -13.65 -2.01 -2.24
C ARG A 80 -14.98 -2.27 -1.55
N ILE A 81 -15.00 -2.17 -0.23
CA ILE A 81 -16.19 -2.29 0.58
C ILE A 81 -16.43 -0.94 1.25
N TRP A 82 -17.56 -0.31 0.92
CA TRP A 82 -17.95 0.94 1.55
C TRP A 82 -18.36 0.69 3.01
N ILE A 83 -17.65 1.30 3.96
CA ILE A 83 -17.85 1.10 5.41
C ILE A 83 -18.80 2.16 5.97
N GLY A 84 -18.61 3.42 5.59
CA GLY A 84 -19.46 4.50 6.07
C GLY A 84 -19.23 5.81 5.33
N ALA A 85 -20.21 6.71 5.43
CA ALA A 85 -20.07 8.11 5.06
C ALA A 85 -20.84 8.97 6.06
N GLU A 86 -20.31 10.16 6.34
CA GLU A 86 -20.90 11.09 7.29
C GLU A 86 -20.70 12.53 6.83
N VAL A 87 -21.73 13.35 7.02
CA VAL A 87 -21.64 14.78 6.76
C VAL A 87 -20.78 15.41 7.86
N MET A 88 -19.83 16.25 7.47
CA MET A 88 -18.92 16.86 8.43
C MET A 88 -19.67 17.80 9.39
N PRO A 89 -19.30 17.85 10.68
CA PRO A 89 -18.16 17.17 11.30
C PRO A 89 -18.44 15.72 11.71
N VAL A 90 -17.48 14.83 11.46
CA VAL A 90 -17.50 13.44 11.95
C VAL A 90 -17.50 13.40 13.48
N ASN A 91 -18.38 12.59 14.07
CA ASN A 91 -18.46 12.32 15.50
C ASN A 91 -17.78 10.97 15.87
N GLU A 92 -17.64 10.70 17.17
CA GLU A 92 -17.00 9.47 17.66
C GLU A 92 -17.85 8.22 17.38
N GLU A 93 -19.17 8.33 17.47
CA GLU A 93 -20.10 7.22 17.20
C GLU A 93 -19.98 6.68 15.77
N PHE A 94 -19.82 7.57 14.77
CA PHE A 94 -19.56 7.18 13.38
C PHE A 94 -18.27 6.37 13.26
N LEU A 95 -17.20 6.82 13.93
CA LEU A 95 -15.90 6.15 13.89
C LEU A 95 -15.97 4.79 14.60
N GLU A 96 -16.60 4.70 15.77
CA GLU A 96 -16.83 3.45 16.48
C GLU A 96 -17.66 2.46 15.64
N GLY A 97 -18.70 2.95 14.97
CA GLY A 97 -19.52 2.15 14.05
C GLY A 97 -18.73 1.64 12.85
N CYS A 98 -17.87 2.48 12.26
CA CYS A 98 -16.96 2.08 11.19
C CYS A 98 -15.97 1.02 11.66
N GLU A 99 -15.34 1.21 12.84
CA GLU A 99 -14.39 0.25 13.40
C GLU A 99 -15.06 -1.11 13.65
N ALA A 100 -16.22 -1.11 14.31
CA ALA A 100 -16.98 -2.32 14.59
C ALA A 100 -17.37 -3.07 13.31
N ARG A 101 -17.81 -2.34 12.27
CA ARG A 101 -18.15 -2.93 10.97
C ARG A 101 -16.94 -3.56 10.30
N VAL A 102 -15.77 -2.91 10.33
CA VAL A 102 -14.54 -3.48 9.78
C VAL A 102 -14.15 -4.75 10.53
N ILE A 103 -14.15 -4.72 11.87
CA ILE A 103 -13.83 -5.90 12.70
C ILE A 103 -14.74 -7.08 12.37
N ALA A 104 -16.04 -6.84 12.22
CA ALA A 104 -17.00 -7.89 11.85
C ALA A 104 -16.74 -8.49 10.45
N LEU A 105 -16.14 -7.72 9.53
CA LEU A 105 -15.82 -8.18 8.18
C LEU A 105 -14.49 -8.96 8.12
N LEU A 106 -13.53 -8.68 9.01
CA LEU A 106 -12.18 -9.26 8.96
C LEU A 106 -12.15 -10.79 8.83
N PRO A 107 -12.97 -11.59 9.54
CA PRO A 107 -12.96 -13.04 9.40
C PRO A 107 -13.29 -13.54 7.98
N SER A 108 -13.99 -12.73 7.19
CA SER A 108 -14.40 -13.07 5.82
C SER A 108 -13.37 -12.68 4.75
N VAL A 109 -12.36 -11.88 5.10
CA VAL A 109 -11.39 -11.34 4.12
C VAL A 109 -10.63 -12.45 3.41
N GLY A 110 -10.18 -13.48 4.13
CA GLY A 110 -9.41 -14.58 3.55
C GLY A 110 -10.15 -15.31 2.41
N ALA A 111 -11.48 -15.34 2.44
CA ALA A 111 -12.28 -15.95 1.38
C ALA A 111 -12.24 -15.16 0.05
N LEU A 112 -11.87 -13.87 0.10
CA LEU A 112 -11.77 -12.99 -1.07
C LEU A 112 -10.39 -13.07 -1.75
N ILE A 113 -9.39 -13.67 -1.12
CA ILE A 113 -8.02 -13.73 -1.65
C ILE A 113 -7.89 -14.64 -2.89
N PRO A 114 -8.40 -15.90 -2.89
CA PRO A 114 -8.30 -16.75 -4.06
C PRO A 114 -8.88 -16.15 -5.36
N PRO A 115 -10.11 -15.58 -5.37
CA PRO A 115 -10.64 -14.95 -6.58
C PRO A 115 -9.87 -13.69 -6.98
N LEU A 116 -9.39 -12.88 -6.01
CA LEU A 116 -8.53 -11.72 -6.29
C LEU A 116 -7.25 -12.14 -7.03
N ARG A 117 -6.55 -13.18 -6.55
CA ARG A 117 -5.34 -13.70 -7.20
C ARG A 117 -5.62 -14.28 -8.59
N GLN A 118 -6.80 -14.87 -8.79
CA GLN A 118 -7.23 -15.32 -10.11
C GLN A 118 -7.44 -14.13 -11.06
N GLU A 119 -8.09 -13.07 -10.58
CA GLU A 119 -8.32 -11.85 -11.34
C GLU A 119 -7.01 -11.16 -11.71
N LEU A 120 -6.02 -11.08 -10.81
CA LEU A 120 -4.70 -10.51 -11.11
C LEU A 120 -4.02 -11.16 -12.31
N LYS A 121 -4.16 -12.48 -12.46
CA LYS A 121 -3.57 -13.24 -13.58
C LYS A 121 -4.26 -12.93 -14.91
N LYS A 122 -5.56 -12.61 -14.87
CA LYS A 122 -6.38 -12.36 -16.06
C LYS A 122 -7.47 -11.34 -15.73
N PRO A 123 -7.12 -10.04 -15.62
CA PRO A 123 -8.10 -9.05 -15.19
C PRO A 123 -9.15 -8.86 -16.31
N PRO A 124 -10.41 -8.61 -15.95
CA PRO A 124 -11.46 -8.30 -16.92
C PRO A 124 -11.18 -6.99 -17.64
N ILE A 125 -10.52 -6.03 -16.96
CA ILE A 125 -10.17 -4.71 -17.49
C ILE A 125 -8.66 -4.50 -17.35
N ARG A 126 -7.96 -4.45 -18.49
CA ARG A 126 -6.51 -4.20 -18.53
C ARG A 126 -6.22 -2.70 -18.61
N THR A 127 -6.10 -2.04 -17.46
CA THR A 127 -5.75 -0.61 -17.41
C THR A 127 -4.25 -0.37 -17.53
N LEU A 128 -3.85 0.90 -17.75
CA LEU A 128 -2.45 1.31 -17.62
C LEU A 128 -1.91 1.02 -16.22
N LYS A 129 -2.73 1.24 -15.19
CA LYS A 129 -2.37 0.99 -13.79
C LYS A 129 -2.08 -0.49 -13.54
N TRP A 130 -2.84 -1.41 -14.14
CA TRP A 130 -2.53 -2.85 -14.08
C TRP A 130 -1.17 -3.18 -14.69
N LYS A 131 -0.81 -2.59 -15.84
CA LYS A 131 0.53 -2.78 -16.43
C LYS A 131 1.64 -2.26 -15.51
N VAL A 132 1.46 -1.06 -14.95
CA VAL A 132 2.42 -0.48 -13.99
C VAL A 132 2.57 -1.37 -12.76
N PHE A 133 1.46 -1.92 -12.25
CA PHE A 133 1.47 -2.83 -11.10
C PHE A 133 2.29 -4.09 -11.36
N GLN A 134 2.22 -4.69 -12.55
CA GLN A 134 3.06 -5.84 -12.89
C GLN A 134 4.57 -5.51 -12.78
N HIS A 135 4.96 -4.29 -13.16
CA HIS A 135 6.34 -3.84 -13.02
C HIS A 135 6.70 -3.49 -11.57
N GLN A 136 5.76 -2.96 -10.79
CA GLN A 136 5.93 -2.76 -9.33
C GLN A 136 6.25 -4.08 -8.63
N GLU A 137 5.45 -5.11 -8.91
CA GLU A 137 5.63 -6.45 -8.34
C GLU A 137 6.95 -7.08 -8.75
N GLU A 138 7.35 -6.93 -10.02
CA GLU A 138 8.64 -7.41 -10.50
C GLU A 138 9.80 -6.74 -9.76
N LEU A 139 9.79 -5.41 -9.65
CA LEU A 139 10.83 -4.66 -8.94
C LEU A 139 10.90 -5.05 -7.45
N ARG A 140 9.75 -5.15 -6.78
CA ARG A 140 9.67 -5.59 -5.39
C ARG A 140 10.32 -6.96 -5.20
N ARG A 141 9.95 -7.93 -6.05
CA ARG A 141 10.52 -9.29 -6.04
C ARG A 141 12.04 -9.25 -6.24
N LEU A 142 12.53 -8.49 -7.21
CA LEU A 142 13.97 -8.38 -7.47
C LEU A 142 14.73 -7.80 -6.27
N VAL A 143 14.22 -6.76 -5.61
CA VAL A 143 14.86 -6.20 -4.41
C VAL A 143 14.91 -7.23 -3.27
N LEU A 144 13.84 -8.00 -3.07
CA LEU A 144 13.81 -9.08 -2.08
C LEU A 144 14.84 -10.18 -2.41
N GLU A 145 14.92 -10.61 -3.67
CA GLU A 145 15.89 -11.60 -4.13
C GLU A 145 17.34 -11.11 -3.94
N LEU A 146 17.62 -9.84 -4.29
CA LEU A 146 18.93 -9.23 -4.09
C LEU A 146 19.30 -9.14 -2.59
N ALA A 147 18.32 -8.89 -1.72
CA ALA A 147 18.54 -8.90 -0.27
C ALA A 147 18.89 -10.29 0.25
N VAL A 148 18.21 -11.35 -0.21
CA VAL A 148 18.53 -12.75 0.11
C VAL A 148 19.94 -13.13 -0.36
N GLN A 149 20.34 -12.64 -1.52
CA GLN A 149 21.69 -12.81 -2.08
C GLN A 149 22.76 -11.95 -1.38
N LYS A 150 22.40 -11.22 -0.31
CA LYS A 150 23.29 -10.32 0.44
C LYS A 150 23.96 -9.26 -0.43
N GLN A 151 23.28 -8.82 -1.49
CA GLN A 151 23.78 -7.75 -2.35
C GLN A 151 23.78 -6.43 -1.59
N ALA A 152 24.86 -5.66 -1.78
CA ALA A 152 25.13 -4.46 -1.01
C ALA A 152 23.96 -3.47 -1.09
N GLY A 153 23.34 -3.25 0.06
CA GLY A 153 22.31 -2.25 0.27
C GLY A 153 20.90 -2.61 -0.21
N ALA A 154 20.62 -3.80 -0.74
CA ALA A 154 19.23 -4.23 -0.95
C ALA A 154 18.48 -4.37 0.39
N ALA A 155 19.13 -5.00 1.39
CA ALA A 155 18.61 -5.10 2.76
C ALA A 155 18.39 -3.71 3.38
N THR A 156 19.36 -2.79 3.22
CA THR A 156 19.23 -1.40 3.69
C THR A 156 18.05 -0.68 3.03
N THR A 157 17.82 -0.86 1.72
CA THR A 157 16.66 -0.26 1.05
C THR A 157 15.35 -0.80 1.63
N LEU A 158 15.26 -2.09 1.94
CA LEU A 158 14.09 -2.68 2.60
C LEU A 158 13.89 -2.13 4.02
N GLU A 159 14.93 -2.04 4.84
CA GLU A 159 14.85 -1.44 6.17
C GLU A 159 14.36 0.01 6.12
N LYS A 160 14.85 0.78 5.14
CA LYS A 160 14.41 2.16 4.92
C LYS A 160 12.98 2.25 4.39
N ALA A 161 12.52 1.28 3.60
CA ALA A 161 11.12 1.20 3.18
C ALA A 161 10.19 1.04 4.38
N VAL A 162 10.55 0.17 5.34
CA VAL A 162 9.82 0.00 6.60
C VAL A 162 9.84 1.29 7.44
N ALA A 163 11.00 1.94 7.57
CA ALA A 163 11.13 3.19 8.32
C ALA A 163 10.28 4.32 7.70
N TYR A 164 10.29 4.43 6.37
CA TYR A 164 9.51 5.43 5.63
C TYR A 164 8.01 5.15 5.71
N ALA A 165 7.58 3.90 5.52
CA ALA A 165 6.19 3.48 5.65
C ALA A 165 5.60 3.86 7.01
N GLY A 166 6.37 3.65 8.08
CA GLY A 166 5.99 3.98 9.45
C GLY A 166 6.19 5.45 9.85
N GLY A 167 6.51 6.34 8.90
CA GLY A 167 6.65 7.78 9.16
C GLY A 167 7.93 8.18 9.90
N LYS A 168 8.92 7.29 10.07
CA LYS A 168 10.18 7.55 10.77
C LYS A 168 11.30 8.10 9.87
N MET A 169 11.03 8.24 8.58
CA MET A 169 11.99 8.70 7.56
C MET A 169 11.34 9.68 6.58
N ILE A 170 12.12 10.62 6.07
CA ILE A 170 11.69 11.58 5.05
C ILE A 170 11.78 10.99 3.64
N LEU A 171 11.03 11.56 2.70
CA LEU A 171 10.94 11.03 1.33
C LEU A 171 12.31 11.03 0.63
N ARG A 172 13.11 12.09 0.80
CA ARG A 172 14.39 12.25 0.14
C ARG A 172 15.33 11.07 0.43
N GLU A 173 15.52 10.73 1.70
CA GLU A 173 16.42 9.64 2.12
C GLU A 173 15.99 8.27 1.61
N PHE A 174 14.68 8.03 1.53
CA PHE A 174 14.16 6.78 0.98
C PHE A 174 14.27 6.75 -0.55
N SER A 175 14.03 7.88 -1.21
CA SER A 175 14.14 8.03 -2.66
C SER A 175 15.56 7.81 -3.16
N GLU A 176 16.57 8.36 -2.47
CA GLU A 176 17.99 8.16 -2.79
C GLU A 176 18.37 6.67 -2.78
N GLU A 177 17.79 5.90 -1.88
CA GLU A 177 18.06 4.46 -1.74
C GLU A 177 17.30 3.63 -2.76
N CYS A 178 16.12 4.08 -3.15
CA CYS A 178 15.43 3.55 -4.30
C CYS A 178 16.21 3.84 -5.60
N GLU A 179 16.78 5.03 -5.75
CA GLU A 179 17.59 5.36 -6.93
C GLU A 179 18.85 4.48 -7.01
N ARG A 180 19.54 4.31 -5.88
CA ARG A 180 20.74 3.46 -5.81
C ARG A 180 20.46 2.03 -6.25
N ILE A 181 19.42 1.38 -5.71
CA ILE A 181 19.09 0.00 -6.09
C ILE A 181 18.48 -0.08 -7.50
N SER A 182 17.77 0.96 -7.97
CA SER A 182 17.29 1.03 -9.37
C SER A 182 18.44 1.04 -10.35
N SER A 183 19.48 1.85 -10.07
CA SER A 183 20.69 1.91 -10.89
C SER A 183 21.37 0.55 -10.97
N GLU A 184 21.43 -0.18 -9.85
CA GLU A 184 22.00 -1.52 -9.81
C GLU A 184 21.17 -2.54 -10.62
N ILE A 185 19.84 -2.52 -10.48
CA ILE A 185 18.94 -3.38 -11.25
C ILE A 185 19.11 -3.15 -12.76
N LEU A 186 19.17 -1.87 -13.17
CA LEU A 186 19.38 -1.50 -14.57
C LEU A 186 20.75 -1.95 -15.09
N LYS A 187 21.83 -1.72 -14.33
CA LYS A 187 23.19 -2.16 -14.70
C LYS A 187 23.31 -3.66 -14.87
N ARG A 188 22.60 -4.44 -14.05
CA ARG A 188 22.61 -5.90 -14.13
C ARG A 188 21.79 -6.46 -15.28
N GLY A 189 20.88 -5.67 -15.86
CA GLY A 189 20.01 -6.13 -16.94
C GLY A 189 19.09 -7.28 -16.53
N VAL A 190 18.67 -7.33 -15.26
CA VAL A 190 17.86 -8.43 -14.69
C VAL A 190 16.36 -8.23 -14.84
N LEU A 191 15.93 -7.14 -15.46
CA LEU A 191 14.53 -6.88 -15.78
C LEU A 191 14.05 -7.81 -16.90
N SER A 192 12.80 -8.24 -16.81
CA SER A 192 12.11 -8.93 -17.90
C SER A 192 12.09 -8.07 -19.16
N ASN A 193 12.01 -8.69 -20.34
CA ASN A 193 11.91 -7.96 -21.62
C ASN A 193 10.75 -6.94 -21.62
N GLY A 194 9.64 -7.27 -20.96
CA GLY A 194 8.50 -6.36 -20.81
C GLY A 194 8.83 -5.13 -19.96
N ALA A 195 9.44 -5.32 -18.80
CA ALA A 195 9.86 -4.23 -17.93
C ALA A 195 10.98 -3.39 -18.55
N ALA A 196 12.00 -4.03 -19.14
CA ALA A 196 13.10 -3.34 -19.81
C ALA A 196 12.58 -2.41 -20.92
N LYS A 197 11.60 -2.87 -21.72
CA LYS A 197 10.94 -2.04 -22.74
C LYS A 197 10.06 -0.94 -22.14
N PHE A 198 9.40 -1.20 -21.01
CA PHE A 198 8.55 -0.20 -20.34
C PHE A 198 9.38 0.96 -19.75
N TYR A 199 10.55 0.64 -19.22
CA TYR A 199 11.44 1.63 -18.60
C TYR A 199 12.41 2.26 -19.60
N GLU A 200 12.80 1.59 -20.68
CA GLU A 200 13.76 2.12 -21.67
C GLU A 200 15.08 2.60 -21.05
N GLY A 201 15.48 2.03 -19.90
CA GLY A 201 16.66 2.47 -19.14
C GLY A 201 16.47 3.75 -18.32
N ASP A 202 15.26 4.31 -18.26
CA ASP A 202 14.91 5.49 -17.48
C ASP A 202 14.97 5.19 -15.97
N LEU A 203 16.04 5.66 -15.33
CA LEU A 203 16.30 5.49 -13.90
C LEU A 203 15.21 6.15 -13.04
N GLU A 204 14.72 7.33 -13.44
CA GLU A 204 13.71 8.07 -12.68
C GLU A 204 12.39 7.30 -12.64
N ARG A 205 11.98 6.75 -13.79
CA ARG A 205 10.76 5.93 -13.89
C ARG A 205 10.85 4.65 -13.08
N VAL A 206 11.99 3.95 -13.10
CA VAL A 206 12.23 2.76 -12.27
C VAL A 206 12.15 3.13 -10.79
N THR A 207 12.84 4.20 -10.40
CA THR A 207 12.89 4.70 -9.01
C THR A 207 11.50 5.04 -8.48
N HIS A 208 10.71 5.79 -9.26
CA HIS A 208 9.34 6.16 -8.88
C HIS A 208 8.43 4.93 -8.73
N THR A 209 8.56 3.96 -9.64
CA THR A 209 7.75 2.73 -9.59
C THR A 209 8.12 1.88 -8.36
N MET A 210 9.41 1.73 -8.11
CA MET A 210 9.93 0.96 -6.99
C MET A 210 9.60 1.59 -5.63
N TYR A 211 9.67 2.91 -5.53
CA TYR A 211 9.28 3.65 -4.33
C TYR A 211 7.89 3.22 -3.85
N ARG A 212 6.90 3.18 -4.75
CA ARG A 212 5.53 2.78 -4.43
C ARG A 212 5.44 1.32 -4.01
N ALA A 213 6.14 0.44 -4.73
CA ALA A 213 6.15 -0.99 -4.46
C ALA A 213 6.76 -1.31 -3.09
N LEU A 214 7.89 -0.68 -2.76
CA LEU A 214 8.58 -0.88 -1.49
C LEU A 214 7.86 -0.20 -0.32
N PHE A 215 7.17 0.93 -0.54
CA PHE A 215 6.30 1.52 0.47
C PHE A 215 5.19 0.56 0.91
N ALA A 216 4.45 -0.02 -0.04
CA ALA A 216 3.39 -0.97 0.24
C ALA A 216 3.92 -2.22 0.96
N TRP A 217 5.05 -2.75 0.49
CA TRP A 217 5.76 -3.84 1.17
C TRP A 217 6.16 -3.48 2.61
N GLY A 218 6.69 -2.27 2.82
CA GLY A 218 7.08 -1.77 4.14
C GLY A 218 5.91 -1.69 5.12
N LEU A 219 4.71 -1.32 4.65
CA LEU A 219 3.48 -1.38 5.45
C LEU A 219 3.13 -2.81 5.85
N GLY A 220 3.22 -3.75 4.89
CA GLY A 220 2.99 -5.16 5.16
C GLY A 220 3.95 -5.72 6.22
N GLU A 221 5.23 -5.36 6.11
CA GLU A 221 6.26 -5.77 7.06
C GLU A 221 6.08 -5.13 8.46
N LEU A 222 5.62 -3.89 8.55
CA LEU A 222 5.24 -3.29 9.83
C LEU A 222 4.06 -4.02 10.47
N SER A 223 3.04 -4.36 9.68
CA SER A 223 1.87 -5.10 10.16
C SER A 223 2.26 -6.51 10.64
N ARG A 224 3.10 -7.21 9.87
CA ARG A 224 3.61 -8.55 10.22
C ARG A 224 4.29 -8.58 11.59
N ARG A 225 5.00 -7.51 11.97
CA ARG A 225 5.68 -7.40 13.28
C ARG A 225 4.72 -7.24 14.47
N LEU A 226 3.45 -6.99 14.21
CA LEU A 226 2.39 -6.85 15.22
C LEU A 226 1.49 -8.09 15.33
N GLN A 227 1.65 -9.07 14.45
CA GLN A 227 0.93 -10.36 14.47
C GLN A 227 1.70 -11.38 15.31
#